data_AF-A0A970UYA2-F1
#
_entry.id   AF-A0A970UYA2-F1
#
_cell.length_a   1.000
_cell.length_b   1.000
_cell.length_c   1.000
_cell.angle_alpha   90.00
_cell.angle_beta   90.00
_cell.angle_gamma   90.00
#
_symmetry.space_group_name_H-M   'P 1'
#
loop_
_entity.id
_entity.type
_entity.pdbx_description
1 polymer ?
#
loop_
_entity_poly.entity_id
_entity_poly.type
_entity_poly.pdbx_seq_one_letter_code
_entity_poly.pdbx_strand_id
1 'polypeptide(L)'
;LLSSLKTIFPIHLNRYLDTYFPQPFYLRETQIHSKRYFTVIADPSIIIKSKFQIDVQNLLRQNRRKIVRLSIKKSKETLPYFSKARLFPVKYVRIFVYDTDKRVRQLRHSGLIKELICSIEVNTTRRIKTIDIIGGTVEQIGKYRIVWNKKWLENQGSR
;
A
#
# COMPACT_ATOMS: atom_id res chain seq x y z
N LEU A 1 26.43 -23.41 -15.64
CA LEU A 1 26.90 -23.19 -14.25
C LEU A 1 26.80 -21.73 -13.80
N LEU A 2 27.34 -20.76 -14.56
CA LEU A 2 27.24 -19.33 -14.19
C LEU A 2 25.81 -18.76 -14.25
N SER A 3 24.97 -19.22 -15.18
CA SER A 3 23.57 -18.78 -15.30
C SER A 3 22.69 -19.28 -14.15
N SER A 4 22.89 -20.52 -13.70
CA SER A 4 22.15 -21.10 -12.57
C SER A 4 22.49 -20.39 -11.26
N LEU A 5 23.77 -20.03 -11.04
CA LEU A 5 24.19 -19.25 -9.86
C LEU A 5 23.56 -17.85 -9.82
N LYS A 6 23.47 -17.16 -10.97
CA LYS A 6 22.80 -15.85 -11.08
C LYS A 6 21.32 -15.89 -10.72
N THR A 7 20.65 -17.02 -10.92
CA THR A 7 19.22 -17.18 -10.61
C THR A 7 18.97 -17.74 -9.21
N ILE A 8 19.81 -18.67 -8.73
CA ILE A 8 19.64 -19.33 -7.43
C ILE A 8 19.97 -18.39 -6.27
N PHE A 9 21.05 -17.60 -6.40
CA PHE A 9 21.48 -16.66 -5.36
C PHE A 9 20.39 -15.65 -4.95
N PRO A 10 19.72 -14.91 -5.88
CA PRO A 10 18.68 -13.97 -5.50
C PRO A 10 17.46 -14.66 -4.87
N ILE A 11 17.15 -15.90 -5.26
CA ILE A 11 16.06 -16.67 -4.67
C ILE A 11 16.39 -17.05 -3.22
N HIS A 12 17.59 -17.57 -2.95
CA HIS A 12 18.04 -17.91 -1.61
C HIS A 12 18.15 -16.68 -0.71
N LEU A 13 18.68 -15.57 -1.23
CA LEU A 13 18.76 -14.31 -0.51
C LEU A 13 17.37 -13.79 -0.13
N ASN A 14 16.41 -13.81 -1.06
CA ASN A 14 15.02 -13.41 -0.77
C ASN A 14 14.38 -14.32 0.28
N ARG A 15 14.60 -15.63 0.22
CA ARG A 15 14.12 -16.58 1.23
C ARG A 15 14.72 -16.30 2.61
N TYR A 16 16.04 -16.05 2.68
CA TYR A 16 16.72 -15.66 3.91
C TYR A 16 16.13 -14.37 4.49
N LEU A 17 16.01 -13.32 3.68
CA LEU A 17 15.43 -12.05 4.11
C LEU A 17 13.98 -12.20 4.59
N ASP A 18 13.17 -13.02 3.92
CA ASP A 18 11.79 -13.27 4.33
C ASP A 18 11.66 -14.07 5.63
N THR A 19 12.68 -14.84 6.01
CA THR A 19 12.76 -15.58 7.28
C THR A 19 13.20 -14.66 8.43
N TYR A 20 14.29 -13.92 8.26
CA TYR A 20 14.88 -13.13 9.36
C TYR A 20 14.32 -11.70 9.44
N PHE A 21 13.87 -11.13 8.32
CA PHE A 21 13.29 -9.78 8.24
C PHE A 21 11.92 -9.83 7.54
N PRO A 22 10.93 -10.51 8.15
CA PRO A 22 9.63 -10.73 7.53
C PRO A 22 9.02 -9.41 7.07
N GLN A 23 8.74 -9.31 5.77
CA GLN A 23 7.98 -8.19 5.20
C GLN A 23 6.53 -8.60 5.04
N PRO A 24 5.62 -8.13 5.90
CA PRO A 24 4.25 -8.63 5.92
C PRO A 24 3.39 -8.13 4.77
N PHE A 25 3.85 -7.09 4.08
CA PHE A 25 3.17 -6.51 2.95
C PHE A 25 4.17 -6.08 1.88
N TYR A 26 3.69 -6.00 0.64
CA TYR A 26 4.46 -5.46 -0.48
C TYR A 26 3.58 -4.55 -1.32
N LEU A 27 4.23 -3.63 -2.05
CA LEU A 27 3.56 -2.79 -3.01
C LEU A 27 3.40 -3.55 -4.32
N ARG A 28 2.16 -3.75 -4.75
CA ARG A 28 1.84 -4.35 -6.05
C ARG A 28 1.92 -3.32 -7.16
N GLU A 29 1.38 -2.14 -6.91
CA GLU A 29 1.28 -1.10 -7.92
C GLU A 29 1.16 0.28 -7.27
N THR A 30 1.54 1.33 -8.00
CA THR A 30 1.35 2.71 -7.58
C THR A 30 1.19 3.63 -8.77
N GLN A 31 0.46 4.73 -8.56
CA GLN A 31 0.49 5.89 -9.45
C GLN A 31 1.09 7.08 -8.72
N ILE A 32 1.84 7.89 -9.46
CA ILE A 32 2.46 9.11 -8.95
C ILE A 32 2.22 10.23 -9.95
N HIS A 33 1.70 11.34 -9.45
CA HIS A 33 1.46 12.53 -10.25
C HIS A 33 2.02 13.74 -9.50
N SER A 34 2.53 14.70 -10.26
CA SER A 34 2.99 15.96 -9.69
C SER A 34 1.98 17.06 -9.94
N LYS A 35 1.75 17.87 -8.92
CA LYS A 35 1.19 19.20 -9.04
C LYS A 35 2.34 20.20 -8.96
N ARG A 36 2.07 21.48 -9.24
CA ARG A 36 3.08 22.55 -9.39
C ARG A 36 4.20 22.55 -8.32
N TYR A 37 3.86 22.27 -7.05
CA TYR A 37 4.80 22.34 -5.92
C TYR A 37 4.76 21.13 -4.99
N PHE A 38 4.09 20.04 -5.37
CA PHE A 38 3.97 18.85 -4.53
C PHE A 38 3.60 17.62 -5.34
N THR A 39 3.87 16.46 -4.75
CA THR A 39 3.57 15.17 -5.35
C THR A 39 2.34 14.55 -4.68
N VAL A 40 1.53 13.90 -5.52
CA VAL A 40 0.33 13.16 -5.16
C VAL A 40 0.59 11.70 -5.52
N ILE A 41 0.45 10.82 -4.55
CA ILE A 41 0.53 9.37 -4.76
C ILE A 41 -0.89 8.83 -4.64
N ALA A 42 -1.45 8.51 -5.81
CA ALA A 42 -2.82 8.05 -5.93
C ALA A 42 -2.84 6.53 -5.97
N ASP A 43 -3.68 5.97 -5.11
CA ASP A 43 -4.13 4.60 -5.11
C ASP A 43 -3.03 3.51 -5.18
N PRO A 44 -1.87 3.64 -4.49
CA PRO A 44 -0.96 2.51 -4.31
C PRO A 44 -1.69 1.32 -3.71
N SER A 45 -1.49 0.17 -4.34
CA SER A 45 -2.06 -1.11 -3.93
C SER A 45 -1.04 -1.88 -3.11
N ILE A 46 -1.32 -2.05 -1.83
CA ILE A 46 -0.53 -2.83 -0.89
C ILE A 46 -1.22 -4.17 -0.67
N ILE A 47 -0.47 -5.27 -0.76
CA ILE A 47 -0.97 -6.62 -0.52
C ILE A 47 -0.36 -7.15 0.76
N ILE A 48 -1.18 -7.73 1.65
CA ILE A 48 -0.72 -8.46 2.83
C ILE A 48 -0.40 -9.90 2.42
N LYS A 49 0.79 -10.39 2.77
CA LYS A 49 1.17 -11.79 2.48
C LYS A 49 0.30 -12.73 3.33
N SER A 50 -0.11 -13.87 2.77
CA SER A 50 -1.01 -14.83 3.41
C SER A 50 -0.56 -15.29 4.80
N LYS A 51 0.75 -15.43 5.04
CA LYS A 51 1.32 -15.78 6.35
C LYS A 51 1.08 -14.77 7.48
N PHE A 52 0.64 -13.54 7.16
CA PHE A 52 0.36 -12.48 8.14
C PHE A 52 -1.10 -12.02 8.11
N GLN A 53 -2.01 -12.89 7.69
CA GLN A 53 -3.45 -12.59 7.70
C GLN A 53 -4.11 -12.79 9.08
N ILE A 54 -3.33 -13.20 10.09
CA ILE A 54 -3.79 -13.23 11.48
C ILE A 54 -3.75 -11.81 12.03
N ASP A 55 -4.87 -11.34 12.57
CA ASP A 55 -5.02 -10.01 13.19
C ASP A 55 -4.52 -8.85 12.30
N VAL A 56 -5.03 -8.83 11.06
CA VAL A 56 -4.69 -7.83 10.05
C VAL A 56 -4.90 -6.39 10.56
N GLN A 57 -5.94 -6.15 11.38
CA GLN A 57 -6.23 -4.81 11.85
C GLN A 57 -5.08 -4.26 12.68
N ASN A 58 -4.60 -5.02 13.67
CA ASN A 58 -3.48 -4.59 14.51
C ASN A 58 -2.18 -4.54 13.72
N LEU A 59 -1.95 -5.48 12.79
CA LEU A 59 -0.82 -5.43 11.87
C LEU A 59 -0.75 -4.08 11.13
N LEU A 60 -1.88 -3.63 10.58
CA LEU A 60 -1.96 -2.37 9.82
C LEU A 60 -1.84 -1.15 10.74
N ARG A 61 -2.48 -1.16 11.91
CA ARG A 61 -2.32 -0.09 12.92
C ARG A 61 -0.86 0.10 13.28
N GLN A 62 -0.15 -0.98 13.64
CA GLN A 62 1.24 -0.92 14.05
C GLN A 62 2.18 -0.53 12.90
N ASN A 63 1.90 -0.98 11.68
CA ASN A 63 2.79 -0.77 10.53
C ASN A 63 2.41 0.39 9.60
N ARG A 64 1.34 1.16 9.89
CA ARG A 64 0.86 2.29 9.07
C ARG A 64 1.97 3.23 8.56
N ARG A 65 2.93 3.58 9.43
CA ARG A 65 4.07 4.45 9.08
C ARG A 65 5.01 3.78 8.08
N LYS A 66 5.26 2.48 8.24
CA LYS A 66 6.10 1.69 7.32
C LYS A 66 5.41 1.52 5.97
N ILE A 67 4.11 1.23 5.96
CA ILE A 67 3.31 1.10 4.73
C ILE A 67 3.37 2.39 3.92
N VAL A 68 3.06 3.54 4.54
CA VAL A 68 3.10 4.84 3.85
C VAL A 68 4.50 5.17 3.33
N ARG A 69 5.55 4.91 4.11
CA ARG A 69 6.94 5.13 3.66
C ARG A 69 7.33 4.22 2.51
N LEU A 70 6.94 2.95 2.56
CA LEU A 70 7.18 2.00 1.49
C LEU A 70 6.51 2.46 0.19
N SER A 71 5.23 2.83 0.27
CA SER A 71 4.49 3.39 -0.86
C SER A 71 5.21 4.61 -1.42
N ILE A 72 5.52 5.63 -0.60
CA ILE A 72 6.23 6.84 -1.06
C ILE A 72 7.55 6.52 -1.75
N LYS A 73 8.38 5.66 -1.13
CA LYS A 73 9.69 5.28 -1.66
C LYS A 73 9.54 4.63 -3.03
N LYS A 74 8.70 3.59 -3.12
CA LYS A 74 8.47 2.84 -4.35
C LYS A 74 7.82 3.68 -5.45
N SER A 75 6.89 4.58 -5.11
CA SER A 75 6.33 5.52 -6.09
C SER A 75 7.37 6.49 -6.64
N LYS A 76 8.32 6.97 -5.83
CA LYS A 76 9.39 7.86 -6.32
C LYS A 76 10.43 7.13 -7.17
N GLU A 77 10.64 5.83 -6.91
CA GLU A 77 11.51 4.97 -7.72
C GLU A 77 11.03 4.82 -9.17
N THR A 78 9.71 4.93 -9.43
CA THR A 78 9.17 4.83 -10.81
C THR A 78 9.41 6.08 -11.66
N LEU A 79 9.74 7.21 -11.05
CA LEU A 79 10.05 8.45 -11.78
C LEU A 79 11.46 8.41 -12.36
N PRO A 80 11.74 9.13 -13.47
CA PRO A 80 13.11 9.32 -13.97
C PRO A 80 14.03 9.93 -12.91
N TYR A 81 15.32 9.58 -12.97
CA TYR A 81 16.30 9.99 -11.97
C TYR A 81 16.39 11.50 -11.77
N PHE A 82 16.36 12.26 -12.88
CA PHE A 82 16.46 13.71 -12.91
C PHE A 82 15.10 14.43 -12.87
N SER A 83 14.01 13.73 -12.55
CA SER A 83 12.69 14.35 -12.51
C SER A 83 12.51 15.24 -11.28
N LYS A 84 12.11 16.51 -11.47
CA LYS A 84 11.74 17.44 -10.38
C LYS A 84 10.67 16.87 -9.45
N ALA A 85 9.76 16.05 -10.00
CA ALA A 85 8.72 15.33 -9.26
C ALA A 85 9.26 14.45 -8.12
N ARG A 86 10.50 13.95 -8.27
CA ARG A 86 11.18 13.12 -7.27
C ARG A 86 11.63 13.95 -6.06
N LEU A 87 11.91 15.24 -6.26
CA LEU A 87 12.34 16.15 -5.19
C LEU A 87 11.17 16.79 -4.45
N PHE A 88 10.02 16.95 -5.10
CA PHE A 88 8.86 17.56 -4.48
C PHE A 88 8.36 16.80 -3.23
N PRO A 89 7.88 17.53 -2.22
CA PRO A 89 7.29 16.92 -1.03
C PRO A 89 6.00 16.21 -1.42
N VAL A 90 5.79 15.02 -0.84
CA VAL A 90 4.53 14.29 -1.01
C VAL A 90 3.52 14.87 -0.03
N LYS A 91 2.48 15.52 -0.54
CA LYS A 91 1.43 16.15 0.29
C LYS A 91 0.15 15.34 0.39
N TYR A 92 -0.02 14.35 -0.49
CA TYR A 92 -1.18 13.47 -0.51
C TYR A 92 -0.74 12.05 -0.85
N VAL A 93 -1.20 11.11 -0.04
CA VAL A 93 -1.06 9.67 -0.27
C VAL A 93 -2.37 9.00 0.15
N ARG A 94 -2.97 8.19 -0.73
CA ARG A 94 -4.11 7.34 -0.39
C ARG A 94 -3.82 5.92 -0.82
N ILE A 95 -3.58 5.03 0.13
CA ILE A 95 -3.20 3.64 -0.10
C ILE A 95 -4.41 2.76 0.04
N PHE A 96 -4.56 1.79 -0.86
CA PHE A 96 -5.51 0.69 -0.70
C PHE A 96 -4.76 -0.56 -0.26
N VAL A 97 -5.29 -1.22 0.76
CA VAL A 97 -4.70 -2.44 1.32
C VAL A 97 -5.64 -3.61 1.02
N TYR A 98 -5.08 -4.67 0.46
CA TYR A 98 -5.82 -5.87 0.05
C TYR A 98 -5.28 -7.12 0.75
N ASP A 99 -6.15 -8.09 0.99
CA ASP A 99 -5.77 -9.38 1.58
C ASP A 99 -5.20 -10.36 0.55
N THR A 100 -5.54 -10.17 -0.73
CA THR A 100 -5.24 -11.10 -1.80
C THR A 100 -4.58 -10.38 -2.98
N ASP A 101 -3.51 -10.96 -3.52
CA ASP A 101 -2.90 -10.44 -4.75
C ASP A 101 -3.79 -10.75 -5.96
N LYS A 102 -4.21 -9.71 -6.67
CA LYS A 102 -4.98 -9.82 -7.90
C LYS A 102 -4.26 -9.13 -9.06
N ARG A 103 -4.76 -9.35 -10.28
CA ARG A 103 -4.27 -8.60 -11.44
C ARG A 103 -4.58 -7.11 -11.25
N VAL A 104 -3.66 -6.24 -11.65
CA VAL A 104 -3.79 -4.76 -11.57
C VAL A 104 -5.15 -4.24 -12.01
N ARG A 105 -5.65 -4.71 -13.18
CA ARG A 105 -6.96 -4.30 -13.71
C ARG A 105 -8.12 -4.60 -12.76
N GLN A 106 -8.02 -5.66 -11.97
CA GLN A 106 -9.02 -6.05 -10.98
C GLN A 106 -8.88 -5.25 -9.66
N LEU A 107 -7.73 -4.64 -9.39
CA LEU A 107 -7.55 -3.79 -8.20
C LEU A 107 -8.02 -2.35 -8.47
N ARG A 108 -7.72 -1.81 -9.67
CA ARG A 108 -8.04 -0.40 -10.00
C ARG A 108 -9.48 -0.15 -10.40
N HIS A 109 -10.10 -1.05 -11.17
CA HIS A 109 -11.40 -0.79 -11.81
C HIS A 109 -12.59 -1.45 -11.11
N SER A 110 -12.34 -2.27 -10.10
CA SER A 110 -13.40 -3.07 -9.47
C SER A 110 -14.06 -2.36 -8.28
N GLY A 111 -13.63 -1.13 -7.97
CA GLY A 111 -14.20 -0.32 -6.87
C GLY A 111 -14.04 -1.00 -5.51
N LEU A 112 -15.13 -1.00 -4.75
CA LEU A 112 -15.25 -1.51 -3.37
C LEU A 112 -15.28 -3.05 -3.35
N ILE A 113 -14.16 -3.69 -3.73
CA ILE A 113 -14.04 -5.15 -3.78
C ILE A 113 -14.02 -5.80 -2.40
N LYS A 114 -14.42 -7.08 -2.34
CA LYS A 114 -14.48 -7.85 -1.09
C LYS A 114 -13.11 -8.03 -0.43
N GLU A 115 -12.05 -8.04 -1.24
CA GLU A 115 -10.65 -8.23 -0.80
C GLU A 115 -10.01 -6.92 -0.29
N LEU A 116 -10.67 -5.78 -0.48
CA LEU A 116 -10.21 -4.50 0.04
C LEU A 116 -10.42 -4.49 1.55
N ILE A 117 -9.34 -4.39 2.30
CA ILE A 117 -9.35 -4.37 3.77
C ILE A 117 -9.66 -2.96 4.27
N CYS A 118 -8.85 -2.00 3.82
CA CYS A 118 -8.98 -0.61 4.21
C CYS A 118 -8.29 0.31 3.20
N SER A 119 -8.53 1.60 3.36
CA SER A 119 -7.66 2.64 2.80
C SER A 119 -6.89 3.36 3.91
N ILE A 120 -5.64 3.72 3.65
CA ILE A 120 -4.80 4.55 4.54
C ILE A 120 -4.48 5.84 3.80
N GLU A 121 -4.97 6.96 4.33
CA GLU A 121 -4.77 8.29 3.77
C GLU A 121 -3.86 9.14 4.66
N VAL A 122 -2.96 9.88 4.02
CA VAL A 122 -2.23 11.01 4.61
C VAL A 122 -2.42 12.19 3.68
N ASN A 123 -3.22 13.15 4.12
CA ASN A 123 -3.53 14.36 3.36
C ASN A 123 -3.09 15.60 4.15
N THR A 124 -2.08 16.30 3.62
CA THR A 124 -1.58 17.57 4.18
C THR A 124 -1.95 18.76 3.30
N THR A 125 -2.72 18.53 2.23
CA THR A 125 -3.15 19.58 1.31
C THR A 125 -4.61 19.95 1.59
N ARG A 126 -4.91 21.25 1.63
CA ARG A 126 -6.28 21.76 1.75
C ARG A 126 -7.09 21.63 0.44
N ARG A 127 -6.42 21.30 -0.68
CA ARG A 127 -7.02 21.31 -2.03
C ARG A 127 -7.67 19.99 -2.43
N ILE A 128 -7.18 18.88 -1.91
CA ILE A 128 -7.68 17.55 -2.26
C ILE A 128 -8.67 17.15 -1.18
N LYS A 129 -9.93 16.97 -1.55
CA LYS A 129 -10.96 16.47 -0.63
C LYS A 129 -10.73 14.98 -0.40
N THR A 130 -10.78 14.58 0.86
CA THR A 130 -10.77 13.17 1.28
C THR A 130 -12.04 12.50 0.78
N ILE A 131 -11.89 11.32 0.17
CA ILE A 131 -13.00 10.50 -0.31
C ILE A 131 -13.05 9.26 0.57
N ASP A 132 -14.11 9.12 1.35
CA ASP A 132 -14.28 7.94 2.18
C ASP A 132 -14.89 6.77 1.39
N ILE A 133 -14.53 5.56 1.81
CA ILE A 133 -15.16 4.34 1.33
C ILE A 133 -16.62 4.35 1.83
N ILE A 134 -17.59 4.16 0.94
CA ILE A 134 -19.02 4.16 1.28
C ILE A 134 -19.29 3.10 2.36
N GLY A 135 -19.84 3.56 3.50
CA GLY A 135 -20.17 2.71 4.64
C GLY A 135 -18.96 2.18 5.42
N GLY A 136 -17.74 2.66 5.14
CA GLY A 136 -16.53 2.27 5.87
C GLY A 136 -16.45 2.91 7.26
N THR A 137 -15.83 2.21 8.20
CA THR A 137 -15.57 2.76 9.55
C THR A 137 -14.26 3.52 9.55
N VAL A 138 -14.31 4.79 9.95
CA VAL A 138 -13.16 5.69 9.95
C VAL A 138 -12.43 5.61 11.29
N GLU A 139 -11.12 5.46 11.24
CA GLU A 139 -10.21 5.48 12.38
C GLU A 139 -9.10 6.50 12.12
N GLN A 140 -8.95 7.50 12.99
CA GLN A 140 -7.92 8.54 12.87
C GLN A 140 -6.80 8.29 13.88
N ILE A 141 -5.56 8.15 13.39
CA ILE A 141 -4.37 7.97 14.25
C ILE A 141 -3.31 9.00 13.87
N GLY A 142 -3.31 10.13 14.57
CA GLY A 142 -2.44 11.27 14.25
C GLY A 142 -2.75 11.81 12.84
N LYS A 143 -1.76 11.84 11.94
CA LYS A 143 -1.93 12.27 10.54
C LYS A 143 -2.43 11.18 9.59
N TYR A 144 -2.66 9.97 10.08
CA TYR A 144 -3.08 8.82 9.30
C TYR A 144 -4.58 8.63 9.48
N ARG A 145 -5.33 8.70 8.39
CA ARG A 145 -6.75 8.34 8.35
C ARG A 145 -6.87 6.94 7.77
N ILE A 146 -7.41 6.01 8.54
CA ILE A 146 -7.68 4.64 8.10
C ILE A 146 -9.18 4.50 7.92
N VAL A 147 -9.63 4.06 6.74
CA VAL A 147 -11.04 3.79 6.48
C VAL A 147 -11.18 2.30 6.20
N TRP A 148 -11.78 1.57 7.13
CA TRP A 148 -11.96 0.12 7.03
C TRP A 148 -13.17 -0.21 6.15
N ASN A 149 -13.02 -1.25 5.32
CA ASN A 149 -14.13 -1.74 4.51
C ASN A 149 -15.06 -2.59 5.37
N LYS A 150 -16.30 -2.13 5.57
CA LYS A 150 -17.31 -2.84 6.35
C LYS A 150 -17.59 -4.24 5.81
N LYS A 151 -17.67 -4.42 4.49
CA LYS A 151 -17.89 -5.73 3.86
C LYS A 151 -16.77 -6.73 4.18
N TRP A 152 -15.54 -6.25 4.30
CA TRP A 152 -14.41 -7.10 4.65
C TRP A 152 -14.47 -7.52 6.12
N LEU A 153 -14.81 -6.58 7.02
CA LEU A 153 -14.99 -6.86 8.44
C LEU A 153 -16.08 -7.89 8.70
N GLU A 154 -17.22 -7.78 8.00
CA GLU A 154 -18.32 -8.75 8.07
C GLU A 154 -17.88 -10.15 7.61
N ASN A 155 -17.16 -10.25 6.49
CA ASN A 155 -16.68 -11.54 5.97
C ASN A 155 -15.67 -12.24 6.89
N GLN A 156 -14.90 -11.49 7.69
CA GLN A 156 -13.98 -12.08 8.68
C GLN A 156 -14.73 -12.64 9.89
N GLY A 157 -15.89 -12.07 10.25
CA GLY A 157 -16.73 -12.60 11.33
C GLY A 157 -17.56 -13.82 10.91
N SER A 158 -17.65 -14.11 9.61
CA SER A 158 -18.35 -15.29 9.05
C SER A 158 -17.39 -16.44 8.68
N ARG A 159 -16.09 -16.30 8.92
CA ARG A 159 -15.07 -17.33 8.72
C ARG A 159 -14.58 -17.85 10.05
#